data_AF-A0A2D3TFR9-F1
#
_entry.id   AF-A0A2D3TFR9-F1
#
_cell.length_a   1.000
_cell.length_b   1.000
_cell.length_c   1.000
_cell.angle_alpha   90.00
_cell.angle_beta   90.00
_cell.angle_gamma   90.00
#
_symmetry.space_group_name_H-M   'P 1'
#
loop_
_entity.id
_entity.type
_entity.pdbx_description
1 polymer ?
#
loop_
_entity_poly.entity_id
_entity_poly.type
_entity_poly.pdbx_seq_one_letter_code
_entity_poly.pdbx_strand_id
1 'polypeptide(L)'
;MRKLVKNFKLSIKPLVENSLEFGEFFAIRAHEALTHADRISDKIKSSTNKVFSYQLDNKSVGLISANIFPQVIIIERLVGHPGVQNAGYLLIEHVLSCSKLQNPIVKLIAANEVAESAYARIGFKFMTNEAGMCLDLNTLDTQKLWKKIDNRWVCTMAGNIPKYLASKPSRLI
;
A
#
# COMPACT_ATOMS: atom_id res chain seq x y z
N MET A 1 10.57 -18.11 -2.62
CA MET A 1 9.77 -17.26 -1.70
C MET A 1 8.75 -16.49 -2.54
N ARG A 2 7.46 -16.90 -2.52
CA ARG A 2 6.43 -16.35 -3.41
C ARG A 2 5.76 -15.15 -2.75
N LYS A 3 6.00 -13.95 -3.28
CA LYS A 3 5.15 -12.77 -3.03
C LYS A 3 3.83 -13.02 -3.74
N LEU A 4 2.72 -13.04 -3.01
CA LEU A 4 1.40 -13.22 -3.62
C LEU A 4 0.54 -11.99 -3.28
N VAL A 5 0.29 -11.16 -4.29
CA VAL A 5 -0.71 -10.09 -4.21
C VAL A 5 -1.97 -10.66 -4.86
N LYS A 6 -3.01 -10.90 -4.06
CA LYS A 6 -4.29 -11.47 -4.55
C LYS A 6 -5.25 -10.34 -4.95
N ASN A 7 -5.95 -10.54 -6.06
CA ASN A 7 -7.13 -9.74 -6.39
C ASN A 7 -8.24 -9.99 -5.36
N PHE A 8 -8.93 -8.91 -5.04
CA PHE A 8 -9.81 -8.75 -3.89
C PHE A 8 -11.13 -9.52 -3.98
N LYS A 9 -11.06 -10.85 -3.86
CA LYS A 9 -12.24 -11.61 -3.47
C LYS A 9 -12.10 -12.34 -2.14
N LEU A 10 -10.90 -12.48 -1.59
CA LEU A 10 -10.69 -13.22 -0.34
C LEU A 10 -9.55 -12.62 0.52
N SER A 11 -9.90 -12.32 1.78
CA SER A 11 -9.06 -12.25 2.99
C SER A 11 -8.41 -10.92 3.43
N ILE A 12 -9.21 -9.90 3.79
CA ILE A 12 -8.82 -8.92 4.83
C ILE A 12 -9.10 -9.45 6.23
N LYS A 13 -10.09 -10.34 6.39
CA LYS A 13 -10.47 -10.91 7.70
C LYS A 13 -9.27 -11.30 8.58
N PRO A 14 -8.21 -11.96 8.05
CA PRO A 14 -7.04 -12.31 8.85
C PRO A 14 -6.19 -11.11 9.33
N LEU A 15 -6.19 -9.97 8.61
CA LEU A 15 -5.53 -8.73 9.07
C LEU A 15 -6.24 -8.21 10.33
N VAL A 16 -7.57 -8.23 10.29
CA VAL A 16 -8.44 -7.68 11.34
C VAL A 16 -8.49 -8.60 12.55
N GLU A 17 -8.63 -9.90 12.33
CA GLU A 17 -8.69 -10.92 13.39
C GLU A 17 -7.44 -10.91 14.29
N ASN A 18 -6.26 -10.62 13.74
CA ASN A 18 -5.01 -10.55 14.51
C ASN A 18 -4.61 -9.11 14.88
N SER A 19 -5.41 -8.10 14.51
CA SER A 19 -4.96 -6.70 14.58
C SER A 19 -4.75 -6.17 16.00
N LEU A 20 -5.51 -6.69 16.98
CA LEU A 20 -5.38 -6.31 18.39
C LEU A 20 -4.04 -6.72 19.00
N GLU A 21 -3.41 -7.79 18.50
CA GLU A 21 -2.07 -8.23 18.94
C GLU A 21 -0.99 -7.17 18.65
N PHE A 22 -1.30 -6.22 17.76
CA PHE A 22 -0.40 -5.16 17.31
C PHE A 22 -0.80 -3.76 17.83
N GLY A 23 -1.79 -3.71 18.73
CA GLY A 23 -2.24 -2.49 19.40
C GLY A 23 -3.54 -1.90 18.85
N GLU A 24 -4.24 -1.14 19.70
CA GLU A 24 -5.58 -0.61 19.42
C GLU A 24 -5.62 0.29 18.18
N PHE A 25 -4.62 1.15 17.99
CA PHE A 25 -4.56 2.02 16.81
C PHE A 25 -4.52 1.22 15.50
N PHE A 26 -3.72 0.16 15.44
CA PHE A 26 -3.65 -0.71 14.26
C PHE A 26 -4.97 -1.47 14.07
N ALA A 27 -5.57 -1.95 15.16
CA ALA A 27 -6.85 -2.63 15.14
C ALA A 27 -7.98 -1.76 14.60
N ILE A 28 -8.07 -0.51 15.05
CA ILE A 28 -9.04 0.47 14.53
C ILE A 28 -8.84 0.66 13.03
N ARG A 29 -7.60 0.90 12.58
CA ARG A 29 -7.33 1.12 11.15
C ARG A 29 -7.60 -0.11 10.29
N ALA A 30 -7.29 -1.31 10.79
CA ALA A 30 -7.59 -2.56 10.10
C ALA A 30 -9.12 -2.79 9.99
N HIS A 31 -9.88 -2.53 11.05
CA HIS A 31 -11.36 -2.63 11.06
C HIS A 31 -12.01 -1.60 10.14
N GLU A 32 -11.54 -0.34 10.17
CA GLU A 32 -11.99 0.71 9.26
C GLU A 32 -11.74 0.33 7.79
N ALA A 33 -10.57 -0.26 7.52
CA ALA A 33 -10.18 -0.80 6.23
C ALA A 33 -11.10 -1.93 5.74
N LEU A 34 -11.45 -2.88 6.63
CA LEU A 34 -12.41 -3.95 6.32
C LEU A 34 -13.82 -3.41 6.04
N THR A 35 -14.30 -2.53 6.92
CA THR A 35 -15.61 -1.88 6.76
C THR A 35 -15.70 -1.13 5.43
N HIS A 36 -14.62 -0.44 5.05
CA HIS A 36 -14.54 0.26 3.76
C HIS A 36 -14.53 -0.70 2.58
N ALA A 37 -13.73 -1.76 2.66
CA ALA A 37 -13.66 -2.76 1.61
C ALA A 37 -15.00 -3.49 1.40
N ASP A 38 -15.73 -3.79 2.47
CA ASP A 38 -17.07 -4.38 2.40
C ASP A 38 -18.06 -3.40 1.75
N ARG A 39 -18.07 -2.12 2.18
CA ARG A 39 -18.90 -1.07 1.56
C ARG A 39 -18.54 -0.80 0.10
N ILE A 40 -17.27 -0.93 -0.26
CA ILE A 40 -16.79 -0.74 -1.63
C ILE A 40 -17.07 -1.97 -2.48
N SER A 41 -17.04 -3.20 -1.94
CA SER A 41 -17.41 -4.43 -2.65
C SER A 41 -18.79 -4.30 -3.30
N ASP A 42 -19.73 -3.65 -2.61
CA ASP A 42 -21.07 -3.38 -3.14
C ASP A 42 -21.09 -2.25 -4.20
N LYS A 43 -20.12 -1.32 -4.16
CA LYS A 43 -19.95 -0.20 -5.11
C LYS A 43 -18.99 -0.48 -6.29
N ILE A 44 -18.23 -1.57 -6.28
CA ILE A 44 -17.27 -1.99 -7.33
C ILE A 44 -17.93 -2.26 -8.70
N LYS A 45 -19.26 -2.15 -8.80
CA LYS A 45 -19.95 -2.00 -10.10
C LYS A 45 -19.53 -0.71 -10.85
N SER A 46 -18.78 0.21 -10.23
CA SER A 46 -18.12 1.37 -10.86
C SER A 46 -16.59 1.22 -10.80
N SER A 47 -15.92 1.29 -11.96
CA SER A 47 -14.73 0.50 -12.33
C SER A 47 -13.34 1.04 -11.93
N THR A 48 -13.25 2.18 -11.24
CA THR A 48 -11.96 2.88 -10.98
C THR A 48 -11.33 2.59 -9.62
N ASN A 49 -12.11 2.15 -8.63
CA ASN A 49 -11.59 1.79 -7.31
C ASN A 49 -10.96 0.39 -7.35
N LYS A 50 -9.73 0.28 -6.85
CA LYS A 50 -8.96 -0.96 -6.72
C LYS A 50 -8.51 -1.13 -5.28
N VAL A 51 -8.76 -2.31 -4.72
CA VAL A 51 -8.32 -2.69 -3.38
C VAL A 51 -7.35 -3.86 -3.50
N PHE A 52 -6.21 -3.78 -2.80
CA PHE A 52 -5.19 -4.83 -2.78
C PHE A 52 -4.71 -5.10 -1.35
N SER A 53 -4.41 -6.36 -1.05
CA SER A 53 -3.78 -6.79 0.19
C SER A 53 -2.39 -7.36 -0.10
N TYR A 54 -1.42 -7.02 0.77
CA TYR A 54 -0.09 -7.62 0.75
C TYR A 54 -0.05 -8.75 1.78
N GLN A 55 0.29 -9.96 1.34
CA GLN A 55 0.35 -11.14 2.21
C GLN A 55 1.78 -11.64 2.40
N LEU A 56 2.11 -11.98 3.65
CA LEU A 56 3.30 -12.71 4.06
C LEU A 56 2.85 -14.01 4.72
N ASP A 57 3.26 -15.16 4.19
CA ASP A 57 2.87 -16.48 4.70
C ASP A 57 1.36 -16.65 4.92
N ASN A 58 0.56 -16.23 3.92
CA ASN A 58 -0.91 -16.21 3.92
C ASN A 58 -1.56 -15.29 4.97
N LYS A 59 -0.78 -14.51 5.71
CA LYS A 59 -1.28 -13.46 6.60
C LYS A 59 -1.25 -12.13 5.88
N SER A 60 -2.36 -11.41 5.89
CA SER A 60 -2.38 -10.03 5.38
C SER A 60 -1.54 -9.16 6.31
N VAL A 61 -0.59 -8.44 5.74
CA VAL A 61 0.34 -7.52 6.43
C VAL A 61 0.28 -6.11 5.84
N GLY A 62 -0.66 -5.87 4.93
CA GLY A 62 -0.95 -4.54 4.44
C GLY A 62 -2.18 -4.51 3.54
N LEU A 63 -2.75 -3.32 3.40
CA LEU A 63 -3.90 -3.02 2.58
C LEU A 63 -3.75 -1.66 1.90
N ILE A 64 -4.16 -1.58 0.64
CA ILE A 64 -4.33 -0.32 -0.08
C ILE A 64 -5.69 -0.27 -0.77
N SER A 65 -6.37 0.88 -0.70
CA SER A 65 -7.52 1.25 -1.53
C SER A 65 -7.11 2.45 -2.38
N ALA A 66 -7.25 2.35 -3.70
CA ALA A 66 -6.87 3.41 -4.62
C ALA A 66 -7.88 3.57 -5.75
N ASN A 67 -8.22 4.82 -6.06
CA ASN A 67 -8.93 5.18 -7.28
C ASN A 67 -7.91 5.52 -8.37
N ILE A 68 -8.03 4.87 -9.52
CA ILE A 68 -7.13 5.07 -10.65
C ILE A 68 -7.86 5.88 -11.72
N PHE A 69 -7.41 7.11 -11.96
CA PHE A 69 -7.88 8.02 -13.00
C PHE A 69 -6.83 8.17 -14.11
N PRO A 70 -7.20 8.73 -15.27
CA PRO A 70 -6.20 9.16 -16.25
C PRO A 70 -5.20 10.12 -15.58
N GLN A 71 -3.92 9.74 -15.56
CA GLN A 71 -2.79 10.51 -15.02
C GLN A 71 -2.70 10.68 -13.49
N VAL A 72 -3.76 10.35 -12.73
CA VAL A 72 -3.77 10.53 -11.27
C VAL A 72 -4.23 9.25 -10.55
N ILE A 73 -3.56 8.91 -9.47
CA ILE A 73 -3.94 7.84 -8.56
C ILE A 73 -4.21 8.46 -7.19
N ILE A 74 -5.39 8.22 -6.64
CA ILE A 74 -5.75 8.69 -5.30
C ILE A 74 -5.82 7.49 -4.37
N ILE A 75 -4.91 7.44 -3.39
CA ILE A 75 -4.91 6.42 -2.34
C ILE A 75 -5.85 6.88 -1.24
N GLU A 76 -6.99 6.20 -1.11
CA GLU A 76 -7.98 6.48 -0.07
C GLU A 76 -7.56 5.90 1.29
N ARG A 77 -6.94 4.72 1.28
CA ARG A 77 -6.47 4.05 2.50
C ARG A 77 -5.19 3.31 2.21
N LEU A 78 -4.23 3.40 3.13
CA LEU A 78 -3.02 2.61 3.13
C LEU A 78 -2.68 2.22 4.57
N VAL A 79 -2.72 0.92 4.83
CA VAL A 79 -2.41 0.35 6.14
C VAL A 79 -1.30 -0.66 5.95
N GLY A 80 -0.20 -0.49 6.67
CA GLY A 80 0.90 -1.45 6.70
C GLY A 80 1.05 -2.01 8.12
N HIS A 81 1.33 -3.30 8.23
CA HIS A 81 1.67 -3.90 9.51
C HIS A 81 2.93 -3.25 10.08
N PRO A 82 2.97 -2.85 11.37
CA PRO A 82 4.09 -2.09 11.94
C PRO A 82 5.42 -2.86 11.90
N GLY A 83 5.37 -4.19 12.02
CA GLY A 83 6.54 -5.08 11.86
C GLY A 83 7.00 -5.30 10.41
N VAL A 84 6.23 -4.86 9.41
CA VAL A 84 6.55 -5.01 7.97
C VAL A 84 6.60 -3.63 7.33
N GLN A 85 7.65 -2.88 7.66
CA GLN A 85 7.80 -1.46 7.31
C GLN A 85 7.72 -1.17 5.81
N ASN A 86 8.07 -2.13 4.95
CA ASN A 86 8.00 -1.97 3.49
C ASN A 86 6.66 -2.39 2.86
N ALA A 87 5.69 -2.89 3.64
CA ALA A 87 4.40 -3.34 3.11
C ALA A 87 3.67 -2.20 2.36
N GLY A 88 3.68 -0.99 2.92
CA GLY A 88 3.07 0.18 2.29
C GLY A 88 3.72 0.53 0.93
N TYR A 89 5.05 0.45 0.84
CA TYR A 89 5.79 0.77 -0.38
C TYR A 89 5.49 -0.23 -1.49
N LEU A 90 5.48 -1.53 -1.16
CA LEU A 90 5.17 -2.60 -2.10
C LEU A 90 3.72 -2.52 -2.61
N LEU A 91 2.79 -2.07 -1.78
CA LEU A 91 1.40 -1.82 -2.20
C LEU A 91 1.30 -0.65 -3.20
N ILE A 92 2.06 0.43 -2.98
CA ILE A 92 2.12 1.56 -3.92
C ILE A 92 2.75 1.13 -5.26
N GLU A 93 3.86 0.38 -5.24
CA GLU A 93 4.47 -0.21 -6.44
C GLU A 93 3.46 -1.06 -7.24
N HIS A 94 2.65 -1.84 -6.53
CA HIS A 94 1.64 -2.69 -7.15
C HIS A 94 0.54 -1.86 -7.80
N VAL A 95 0.00 -0.85 -7.10
CA VAL A 95 -1.01 0.05 -7.66
C VAL A 95 -0.49 0.76 -8.92
N LEU A 96 0.75 1.27 -8.88
CA LEU A 96 1.41 1.87 -10.03
C LEU A 96 1.51 0.88 -11.20
N SER A 97 1.93 -0.36 -10.95
CA SER A 97 2.03 -1.40 -11.97
C SER A 97 0.67 -1.78 -12.58
N CYS A 98 -0.37 -1.89 -11.75
CA CYS A 98 -1.73 -2.20 -12.21
C CYS A 98 -2.38 -1.05 -12.99
N SER A 99 -2.01 0.20 -12.69
CA SER A 99 -2.56 1.38 -13.36
C SER A 99 -2.19 1.45 -14.84
N LYS A 100 -1.05 0.86 -15.24
CA LYS A 100 -0.43 0.99 -16.57
C LYS A 100 -0.15 2.44 -16.99
N LEU A 101 -0.25 3.39 -16.08
CA LEU A 101 0.04 4.80 -16.32
C LEU A 101 1.54 4.99 -16.42
N GLN A 102 1.98 5.86 -17.34
CA GLN A 102 3.41 6.05 -17.58
C GLN A 102 4.08 6.71 -16.37
N ASN A 103 3.61 7.92 -16.01
CA ASN A 103 4.13 8.74 -14.91
C ASN A 103 2.96 9.41 -14.15
N PRO A 104 2.12 8.66 -13.42
CA PRO A 104 1.00 9.25 -12.71
C PRO A 104 1.45 10.10 -11.52
N ILE A 105 0.62 11.09 -11.17
CA ILE A 105 0.68 11.75 -9.85
C ILE A 105 -0.06 10.84 -8.87
N VAL A 106 0.58 10.50 -7.75
CA VAL A 106 -0.05 9.71 -6.68
C VAL A 106 -0.34 10.62 -5.49
N LYS A 107 -1.60 10.70 -5.09
CA LYS A 107 -2.04 11.40 -3.88
C LYS A 107 -2.28 10.41 -2.75
N LEU A 108 -1.85 10.75 -1.54
CA LEU A 108 -2.02 9.96 -0.33
C LEU A 108 -2.39 10.87 0.84
N ILE A 109 -3.41 10.51 1.60
CA ILE A 109 -3.67 11.13 2.90
C ILE A 109 -2.97 10.27 3.96
N ALA A 110 -1.87 10.77 4.50
CA ALA A 110 -1.20 10.12 5.61
C ALA A 110 -2.00 10.35 6.91
N ALA A 111 -2.09 9.32 7.76
CA ALA A 111 -2.95 9.36 8.94
C ALA A 111 -2.29 10.03 10.16
N ASN A 112 -0.96 10.21 10.14
CA ASN A 112 -0.17 10.79 11.23
C ASN A 112 1.25 11.14 10.74
N GLU A 113 1.99 11.88 11.56
CA GLU A 113 3.38 12.34 11.29
C GLU A 113 4.37 11.19 11.02
N VAL A 114 4.14 10.01 11.62
CA VAL A 114 4.96 8.81 11.38
C VAL A 114 4.79 8.33 9.95
N ALA A 115 3.56 8.24 9.47
CA ALA A 115 3.25 7.89 8.08
C ALA A 115 3.79 8.97 7.13
N GLU A 116 3.60 10.25 7.44
CA GLU A 116 4.13 11.35 6.64
C GLU A 116 5.65 11.25 6.47
N SER A 117 6.36 11.10 7.59
CA SER A 117 7.82 10.91 7.60
C SER A 117 8.25 9.68 6.81
N ALA A 118 7.49 8.57 6.90
CA ALA A 118 7.79 7.34 6.18
C ALA A 118 7.61 7.48 4.66
N TYR A 119 6.59 8.21 4.20
CA TYR A 119 6.34 8.42 2.77
C TYR A 119 7.18 9.56 2.18
N ALA A 120 7.57 10.55 2.98
CA ALA A 120 8.54 11.57 2.57
C ALA A 120 9.88 10.95 2.14
N ARG A 121 10.32 9.88 2.82
CA ARG A 121 11.55 9.13 2.47
C ARG A 121 11.52 8.48 1.09
N ILE A 122 10.33 8.24 0.54
CA ILE A 122 10.17 7.69 -0.81
C ILE A 122 9.71 8.76 -1.81
N GLY A 123 9.82 10.04 -1.47
CA GLY A 123 9.60 11.15 -2.41
C GLY A 123 8.20 11.75 -2.40
N PHE A 124 7.31 11.34 -1.48
CA PHE A 124 6.06 12.07 -1.27
C PHE A 124 6.36 13.45 -0.66
N LYS A 125 5.69 14.49 -1.14
CA LYS A 125 5.82 15.87 -0.65
C LYS A 125 4.49 16.33 -0.08
N PHE A 126 4.54 17.11 0.99
CA PHE A 126 3.34 17.75 1.55
C PHE A 126 2.71 18.69 0.53
N MET A 127 1.38 18.66 0.47
CA MET A 127 0.61 19.60 -0.33
C MET A 127 0.34 20.84 0.51
N THR A 128 0.66 22.04 0.01
CA THR A 128 0.53 23.28 0.79
C THR A 128 -0.92 23.74 0.93
N ASN A 129 -1.79 23.33 0.01
CA ASN A 129 -3.16 23.87 -0.12
C ASN A 129 -4.25 22.81 0.14
N GLU A 130 -3.87 21.59 0.48
CA GLU A 130 -4.81 20.49 0.75
C GLU A 130 -4.18 19.47 1.71
N ALA A 131 -5.02 18.73 2.44
CA ALA A 131 -4.54 17.69 3.34
C ALA A 131 -3.95 16.51 2.56
N GLY A 132 -2.74 16.11 2.93
CA GLY A 132 -2.07 14.92 2.40
C GLY A 132 -0.76 15.23 1.69
N MET A 133 -0.31 14.24 0.93
CA MET A 133 0.97 14.23 0.24
C MET A 133 0.82 13.82 -1.22
N CYS A 134 1.74 14.28 -2.07
CA CYS A 134 1.81 13.93 -3.48
C CYS A 134 3.16 13.33 -3.86
N LEU A 135 3.12 12.31 -4.71
CA LEU A 135 4.29 11.76 -5.39
C LEU A 135 4.15 12.07 -6.88
N ASP A 136 5.05 12.90 -7.40
CA ASP A 136 5.17 13.15 -8.84
C ASP A 136 6.38 12.39 -9.39
N LEU A 137 6.09 11.37 -10.20
CA LEU A 137 7.07 10.49 -10.84
C LEU A 137 7.87 11.18 -11.96
N ASN A 138 7.49 12.39 -12.38
CA ASN A 138 8.22 13.16 -13.40
C ASN A 138 9.38 13.99 -12.82
N THR A 139 9.44 14.16 -11.50
CA THR A 139 10.50 14.99 -10.90
C THR A 139 11.83 14.25 -10.79
N LEU A 140 12.94 14.97 -10.98
CA LEU A 140 14.30 14.43 -10.90
C LEU A 140 14.58 13.76 -9.55
N ASP A 141 14.06 14.30 -8.45
CA ASP A 141 14.26 13.73 -7.11
C ASP A 141 13.48 12.43 -6.92
N THR A 142 12.25 12.37 -7.41
CA THR A 142 11.48 11.12 -7.38
C THR A 142 12.12 10.04 -8.24
N GLN A 143 12.70 10.39 -9.39
CA GLN A 143 13.37 9.42 -10.28
C GLN A 143 14.65 8.80 -9.67
N LYS A 144 15.24 9.42 -8.64
CA LYS A 144 16.32 8.79 -7.85
C LYS A 144 15.79 7.69 -6.93
N LEU A 145 14.55 7.85 -6.44
CA LEU A 145 13.90 6.97 -5.47
C LEU A 145 13.00 5.92 -6.13
N TRP A 146 12.52 6.18 -7.35
CA TRP A 146 11.63 5.32 -8.11
C TRP A 146 12.22 5.09 -9.49
N LYS A 147 12.43 3.82 -9.83
CA LYS A 147 12.96 3.41 -11.13
C LYS A 147 11.91 2.61 -11.89
N LYS A 148 11.87 2.80 -13.20
CA LYS A 148 11.06 1.97 -14.09
C LYS A 148 11.89 0.80 -14.58
N ILE A 149 11.57 -0.40 -14.12
CA ILE A 149 12.24 -1.66 -14.46
C ILE A 149 11.19 -2.59 -15.05
N ASP A 150 11.41 -3.10 -16.26
CA ASP A 150 10.45 -3.97 -16.98
C ASP A 150 9.02 -3.40 -17.02
N ASN A 151 8.93 -2.09 -17.30
CA ASN A 151 7.68 -1.33 -17.32
C ASN A 151 6.92 -1.29 -15.97
N ARG A 152 7.60 -1.57 -14.86
CA ARG A 152 7.05 -1.48 -13.49
C ARG A 152 7.82 -0.45 -12.70
N TRP A 153 7.09 0.31 -11.89
CA TRP A 153 7.69 1.22 -10.93
C TRP A 153 8.19 0.45 -9.72
N VAL A 154 9.46 0.64 -9.37
CA VAL A 154 10.12 0.02 -8.22
C VAL A 154 10.71 1.12 -7.35
N CYS A 155 10.35 1.12 -6.07
CA CYS A 155 10.92 1.99 -5.06
C CYS A 155 12.27 1.41 -4.61
N THR A 156 13.35 2.18 -4.78
CA THR A 156 14.71 1.74 -4.43
C THR A 156 14.88 1.49 -2.93
N MET A 157 14.06 2.13 -2.09
CA MET A 157 14.03 1.91 -0.64
C MET A 157 13.32 0.61 -0.23
N ALA A 158 12.33 0.13 -1.00
CA ALA A 158 11.58 -1.07 -0.65
C ALA A 158 12.45 -2.35 -0.64
N GLY A 159 13.56 -2.36 -1.40
CA GLY A 159 14.53 -3.44 -1.46
C GLY A 159 15.62 -3.40 -0.40
N ASN A 160 15.91 -2.23 0.17
CA ASN A 160 17.02 -2.01 1.12
C ASN A 160 16.59 -2.08 2.59
N ILE A 161 15.28 -2.06 2.87
CA ILE A 161 14.77 -2.25 4.23
C ILE A 161 14.78 -3.75 4.53
N PRO A 162 15.39 -4.19 5.66
CA PRO A 162 15.35 -5.59 6.05
C PRO A 162 13.89 -6.04 6.06
N LYS A 163 13.60 -7.12 5.33
CA LYS A 163 12.31 -7.82 5.43
C LYS A 163 12.26 -8.41 6.84
N TYR A 164 11.85 -7.60 7.83
CA TYR A 164 11.81 -8.07 9.21
C TYR A 164 10.82 -9.24 9.31
N LEU A 165 11.39 -10.38 9.69
CA LEU A 165 10.79 -11.62 10.18
C LEU A 165 9.78 -12.34 9.26
N ALA A 166 10.27 -12.81 8.10
CA ALA A 166 9.81 -14.10 7.60
C ALA A 166 10.43 -15.18 8.51
N SER A 167 9.67 -15.76 9.43
CA SER A 167 10.13 -16.95 10.15
C SER A 167 10.21 -18.13 9.17
N LYS A 168 11.18 -19.02 9.41
CA LYS A 168 11.45 -20.20 8.57
C LYS A 168 10.19 -21.04 8.33
N PRO A 169 10.04 -21.68 7.16
CA PRO A 169 8.93 -22.58 6.91
C PRO A 169 9.07 -23.84 7.77
N SER A 170 8.04 -24.17 8.55
CA SER A 170 7.79 -25.53 9.01
C SER A 170 6.87 -26.23 7.99
N ARG A 171 7.29 -27.42 7.55
CA ARG A 171 6.43 -28.35 6.81
C ARG A 171 5.28 -28.76 7.73
N LEU A 172 4.05 -28.62 7.27
CA LEU A 172 2.95 -29.45 7.78
C LEU A 172 2.77 -30.61 6.80
N ILE A 173 3.03 -31.79 7.34
CA ILE A 173 2.52 -33.09 6.87
C ILE A 173 1.01 -33.05 7.06
#